data_AF-A0A955R778-F1
#
_entry.id   AF-A0A955R778-F1
#
_cell.length_a   1.000
_cell.length_b   1.000
_cell.length_c   1.000
_cell.angle_alpha   90.00
_cell.angle_beta   90.00
_cell.angle_gamma   90.00
#
_symmetry.space_group_name_H-M   'P 1'
#
loop_
_entity.id
_entity.type
_entity.pdbx_description
1 polymer ?
#
loop_
_entity_poly.entity_id
_entity_poly.type
_entity_poly.pdbx_seq_one_letter_code
_entity_poly.pdbx_strand_id
1 'polypeptide(L)'
;MIAWFVASVFAGDVVDATCPADAGWLDGHQHLRALSLDLRGVVPSPEDEARLVDGEVPEDLVDEWLDSPEFAQRVVRHHRSLLWNNVSNLTLLTNNAYLSSVNGIYWRRNLADEYRGKSEQHCGDFPATLDVNGRPVGIPTGDGGVEEGWVEVHPYWDPDPDGVVKICGFDAQTAETSPLGTDCSSLQGLSDPYCGCGPELRTCAISSYHREVAYGFGEDVDRRVASMIEQDRSYLDLLTGTRGFVNGPMVHFYKYQSEMPGGARFVELPVDADVLPDLAFTDSDTWVEVDLGPQHAGVLTSPAWLLRFQTNRARANRFYNSFLCQPFQPPDGGIPEAADGSLTLDLTTRDGCKYCHALLEP
;
A
#
# COMPACT_ATOMS: atom_id res chain seq x y z
N MET A 1 -16.95 -38.92 12.70
CA MET A 1 -17.77 -38.39 11.60
C MET A 1 -16.83 -37.53 10.75
N ILE A 2 -16.33 -38.14 9.66
CA ILE A 2 -15.63 -37.58 8.47
C ILE A 2 -14.45 -36.63 8.79
N ALA A 3 -13.19 -37.06 9.01
CA ALA A 3 -12.28 -37.92 8.23
C ALA A 3 -12.00 -37.42 6.80
N TRP A 4 -10.98 -36.56 6.71
CA TRP A 4 -10.27 -36.13 5.51
C TRP A 4 -9.68 -37.34 4.76
N PHE A 5 -9.85 -37.36 3.44
CA PHE A 5 -9.19 -38.32 2.55
C PHE A 5 -7.86 -37.74 2.05
N VAL A 6 -6.80 -38.52 2.20
CA VAL A 6 -5.49 -38.31 1.57
C VAL A 6 -5.26 -39.41 0.53
N ALA A 7 -4.71 -38.96 -0.59
CA ALA A 7 -3.91 -39.67 -1.60
C ALA A 7 -4.60 -40.63 -2.57
N SER A 8 -4.37 -40.34 -3.85
CA SER A 8 -3.77 -41.33 -4.74
C SER A 8 -2.68 -40.66 -5.58
N VAL A 9 -1.45 -41.06 -5.30
CA VAL A 9 -0.28 -40.94 -6.16
C VAL A 9 -0.53 -41.82 -7.38
N PHE A 10 -0.46 -41.24 -8.58
CA PHE A 10 -0.08 -41.99 -9.77
C PHE A 10 1.34 -41.54 -10.15
N ALA A 11 2.30 -42.39 -9.81
CA ALA A 11 3.51 -42.52 -10.59
C ALA A 11 3.12 -43.37 -11.82
N GLY A 12 3.03 -42.73 -12.97
CA GLY A 12 2.71 -43.36 -14.25
C GLY A 12 3.13 -42.43 -15.37
N ASP A 13 4.26 -42.77 -15.98
CA ASP A 13 4.85 -42.24 -17.20
C ASP A 13 5.10 -40.72 -17.28
N VAL A 14 6.27 -40.39 -17.83
CA VAL A 14 6.50 -39.07 -18.43
C VAL A 14 5.45 -38.96 -19.53
N VAL A 15 4.32 -38.33 -19.21
CA VAL A 15 3.33 -37.95 -20.22
C VAL A 15 4.10 -36.97 -21.09
N ASP A 16 4.48 -37.46 -22.26
CA ASP A 16 4.90 -36.66 -23.39
C ASP A 16 4.01 -35.42 -23.37
N ALA A 17 4.61 -34.22 -23.32
CA ALA A 17 3.92 -32.94 -23.19
C ALA A 17 3.16 -32.59 -24.49
N THR A 18 2.43 -33.57 -25.00
CA THR A 18 1.42 -33.46 -26.02
C THR A 18 0.25 -32.74 -25.39
N CYS A 19 -0.15 -31.62 -26.00
CA CYS A 19 -1.39 -30.96 -25.66
C CYS A 19 -2.49 -32.03 -25.58
N PRO A 20 -3.36 -32.01 -24.55
CA PRO A 20 -4.46 -32.95 -24.48
C PRO A 20 -5.21 -32.93 -25.82
N ALA A 21 -5.66 -34.11 -26.27
CA ALA A 21 -6.42 -34.25 -27.50
C ALA A 21 -7.55 -33.21 -27.49
N ASP A 22 -7.73 -32.50 -28.60
CA ASP A 22 -8.76 -31.47 -28.75
C ASP A 22 -10.10 -32.03 -28.25
N ALA A 23 -10.61 -31.47 -27.15
CA ALA A 23 -11.82 -31.94 -26.50
C ALA A 23 -13.08 -31.66 -27.33
N GLY A 24 -12.92 -30.99 -28.48
CA GLY A 24 -14.02 -30.51 -29.30
C GLY A 24 -14.58 -29.20 -28.75
N TRP A 25 -15.50 -28.61 -29.51
CA TRP A 25 -16.22 -27.41 -29.09
C TRP A 25 -17.16 -27.73 -27.93
N LEU A 26 -17.22 -26.81 -26.96
CA LEU A 26 -18.20 -26.87 -25.88
C LEU A 26 -19.62 -26.75 -26.46
N ASP A 27 -20.57 -27.52 -25.92
CA ASP A 27 -21.98 -27.27 -26.23
C ASP A 27 -22.42 -25.89 -25.67
N GLY A 28 -23.54 -25.34 -26.14
CA GLY A 28 -23.98 -23.99 -25.74
C GLY A 28 -24.11 -23.76 -24.25
N HIS A 29 -24.60 -24.75 -23.50
CA HIS A 29 -24.76 -24.65 -22.05
C HIS A 29 -23.40 -24.69 -21.35
N GLN A 30 -22.50 -25.57 -21.81
CA GLN A 30 -21.12 -25.62 -21.33
C GLN A 30 -20.36 -24.33 -21.64
N HIS A 31 -20.56 -23.78 -22.84
CA HIS A 31 -19.95 -22.53 -23.28
C HIS A 31 -20.46 -21.35 -22.46
N LEU A 32 -21.78 -21.23 -22.27
CA LEU A 32 -22.41 -20.21 -21.42
C LEU A 32 -21.85 -20.25 -19.99
N ARG A 33 -21.73 -21.46 -19.44
CA ARG A 33 -21.17 -21.66 -18.10
C ARG A 33 -19.71 -21.25 -18.01
N ALA A 34 -18.90 -21.62 -19.01
CA ALA A 34 -17.49 -21.22 -19.06
C ALA A 34 -17.38 -19.69 -19.09
N LEU A 35 -18.08 -19.04 -20.03
CA LEU A 35 -18.09 -17.58 -20.17
C LEU A 35 -18.57 -16.88 -18.90
N SER A 36 -19.64 -17.35 -18.26
CA SER A 36 -20.14 -16.73 -17.04
C SER A 36 -19.14 -16.82 -15.87
N LEU A 37 -18.43 -17.94 -15.74
CA LEU A 37 -17.40 -18.11 -14.71
C LEU A 37 -16.16 -17.26 -15.00
N ASP A 38 -15.77 -17.14 -16.26
CA ASP A 38 -14.61 -16.36 -16.66
C ASP A 38 -14.88 -14.86 -16.53
N LEU A 39 -16.00 -14.40 -17.13
CA LEU A 39 -16.37 -12.99 -17.24
C LEU A 39 -17.01 -12.42 -15.97
N ARG A 40 -17.81 -13.21 -15.23
CA ARG A 40 -18.52 -12.70 -14.03
C ARG A 40 -18.11 -13.42 -12.74
N GLY A 41 -17.50 -14.60 -12.83
CA GLY A 41 -17.14 -15.39 -11.64
C GLY A 41 -18.32 -16.10 -10.97
N VAL A 42 -19.47 -16.18 -11.63
CA VAL A 42 -20.69 -16.81 -11.11
C VAL A 42 -21.23 -17.84 -12.10
N VAL A 43 -22.00 -18.80 -11.61
CA VAL A 43 -22.71 -19.78 -12.47
C VAL A 43 -23.87 -19.06 -13.17
N PRO A 44 -24.17 -19.37 -14.45
CA PRO A 44 -25.31 -18.81 -15.15
C PRO A 44 -26.61 -18.99 -14.37
N SER A 45 -27.45 -17.97 -14.39
CA SER A 45 -28.80 -18.03 -13.87
C SER A 45 -29.73 -18.77 -14.86
N PRO A 46 -30.92 -19.23 -14.43
CA PRO A 46 -31.92 -19.75 -15.35
C PRO A 46 -32.35 -18.74 -16.43
N GLU A 47 -32.24 -17.44 -16.15
CA GLU A 47 -32.52 -16.38 -17.12
C GLU A 47 -31.42 -16.31 -18.19
N ASP A 48 -30.15 -16.46 -17.80
CA ASP A 48 -29.03 -16.54 -18.75
C ASP A 48 -29.18 -17.77 -19.68
N GLU A 49 -29.55 -18.93 -19.12
CA GLU A 49 -29.78 -20.17 -19.88
C GLU A 49 -30.91 -20.03 -20.91
N ALA A 50 -31.95 -19.25 -20.58
CA ALA A 50 -33.07 -18.99 -21.48
C ALA A 50 -32.71 -18.06 -22.65
N ARG A 51 -31.54 -17.38 -22.60
CA ARG A 51 -31.07 -16.48 -23.67
C ARG A 51 -30.30 -17.20 -24.78
N LEU A 52 -30.01 -18.49 -24.65
CA LEU A 52 -29.37 -19.25 -25.72
C LEU A 52 -30.23 -19.24 -27.00
N VAL A 53 -29.59 -18.99 -28.14
CA VAL A 53 -30.24 -18.98 -29.47
C VAL A 53 -29.67 -20.15 -30.26
N ASP A 54 -30.53 -21.06 -30.71
CA ASP A 54 -30.13 -22.28 -31.42
C ASP A 54 -29.09 -23.15 -30.68
N GLY A 55 -29.06 -23.05 -29.35
CA GLY A 55 -28.08 -23.75 -28.51
C GLY A 55 -26.69 -23.11 -28.53
N GLU A 56 -26.58 -21.83 -28.88
CA GLU A 56 -25.34 -21.05 -28.86
C GLU A 56 -25.49 -19.81 -27.98
N VAL A 57 -24.35 -19.32 -27.48
CA VAL A 57 -24.27 -18.10 -26.66
C VAL A 57 -24.32 -16.88 -27.59
N PRO A 58 -25.33 -16.01 -27.49
CA PRO A 58 -25.40 -14.81 -28.32
C PRO A 58 -24.25 -13.82 -28.04
N GLU A 59 -23.75 -13.15 -29.07
CA GLU A 59 -22.67 -12.14 -28.93
C GLU A 59 -23.09 -10.96 -28.04
N ASP A 60 -24.34 -10.51 -28.13
CA ASP A 60 -24.86 -9.40 -27.32
C ASP A 60 -24.90 -9.71 -25.82
N LEU A 61 -25.06 -10.99 -25.45
CA LEU A 61 -24.93 -11.44 -24.07
C LEU A 61 -23.47 -11.36 -23.59
N VAL A 62 -22.51 -11.67 -24.46
CA VAL A 62 -21.08 -11.56 -24.14
C VAL A 62 -20.69 -10.10 -23.96
N ASP A 63 -21.13 -9.22 -24.87
CA ASP A 63 -20.90 -7.77 -24.78
C ASP A 63 -21.50 -7.19 -23.50
N GLU A 64 -22.74 -7.57 -23.15
CA GLU A 64 -23.37 -7.17 -21.88
C GLU A 64 -22.54 -7.60 -20.66
N TRP A 65 -21.96 -8.80 -20.68
CA TRP A 65 -21.11 -9.26 -19.58
C TRP A 65 -19.75 -8.56 -19.56
N LEU A 66 -19.17 -8.24 -20.70
CA LEU A 66 -17.93 -7.47 -20.79
C LEU A 66 -18.10 -6.03 -20.27
N ASP A 67 -19.30 -5.45 -20.44
CA ASP A 67 -19.63 -4.12 -19.93
C ASP A 67 -20.06 -4.11 -18.45
N SER A 68 -20.10 -5.27 -17.80
CA SER A 68 -20.62 -5.40 -16.44
C SER A 68 -19.59 -5.02 -15.35
N PRO A 69 -20.04 -4.48 -14.20
CA PRO A 69 -19.18 -4.28 -13.03
C PRO A 69 -18.52 -5.57 -12.52
N GLU A 70 -19.19 -6.71 -12.70
CA GLU A 70 -18.65 -8.02 -12.35
C GLU A 70 -17.39 -8.36 -13.18
N PHE A 71 -17.38 -8.03 -14.48
CA PHE A 71 -16.20 -8.21 -15.31
C PHE A 71 -15.04 -7.32 -14.88
N ALA A 72 -15.28 -6.04 -14.58
CA ALA A 72 -14.26 -5.16 -14.02
C ALA A 72 -13.63 -5.78 -12.75
N GLN A 73 -14.45 -6.35 -11.85
CA GLN A 73 -13.94 -7.04 -10.65
C GLN A 73 -13.11 -8.30 -10.96
N ARG A 74 -13.46 -9.06 -12.02
CA ARG A 74 -12.67 -10.21 -12.48
C ARG A 74 -11.30 -9.76 -12.98
N VAL A 75 -11.27 -8.69 -13.79
CA VAL A 75 -10.03 -8.11 -14.31
C VAL A 75 -9.17 -7.57 -13.18
N VAL A 76 -9.74 -6.85 -12.21
CA VAL A 76 -9.03 -6.40 -10.99
C VAL A 76 -8.40 -7.58 -10.25
N ARG A 77 -9.17 -8.66 -9.99
CA ARG A 77 -8.65 -9.85 -9.29
C ARG A 77 -7.50 -10.51 -10.06
N HIS A 78 -7.62 -10.62 -11.38
CA HIS A 78 -6.55 -11.14 -12.22
C HIS A 78 -5.29 -10.27 -12.06
N HIS A 79 -5.42 -8.95 -12.15
CA HIS A 79 -4.29 -8.03 -12.01
C HIS A 79 -3.70 -7.99 -10.59
N ARG A 80 -4.49 -8.16 -9.53
CA ARG A 80 -3.96 -8.36 -8.16
C ARG A 80 -2.97 -9.53 -8.12
N SER A 81 -3.24 -10.62 -8.85
CA SER A 81 -2.34 -11.78 -8.95
C SER A 81 -1.04 -11.49 -9.71
N LEU A 82 -1.06 -10.50 -10.62
CA LEU A 82 0.08 -10.03 -11.42
C LEU A 82 0.85 -8.89 -10.72
N LEU A 83 0.20 -8.03 -9.97
CA LEU A 83 0.80 -6.84 -9.39
C LEU A 83 1.24 -7.05 -7.94
N TRP A 84 0.62 -7.98 -7.22
CA TRP A 84 0.86 -8.22 -5.78
C TRP A 84 0.80 -6.92 -4.97
N ASN A 85 -0.21 -6.11 -5.25
CA ASN A 85 -0.43 -4.76 -4.70
C ASN A 85 -0.78 -4.73 -3.20
N ASN A 86 -0.85 -5.88 -2.53
CA ASN A 86 -0.99 -5.91 -1.08
C ASN A 86 0.34 -5.55 -0.39
N VAL A 87 0.38 -4.34 0.15
CA VAL A 87 1.49 -3.78 0.93
C VAL A 87 1.13 -3.54 2.39
N SER A 88 0.05 -4.14 2.88
CA SER A 88 -0.47 -3.95 4.25
C SER A 88 0.42 -4.51 5.36
N ASN A 89 1.60 -5.03 5.02
CA ASN A 89 2.60 -5.57 5.95
C ASN A 89 3.81 -4.63 6.13
N LEU A 90 3.81 -3.45 5.51
CA LEU A 90 4.97 -2.55 5.45
C LEU A 90 4.84 -1.36 6.39
N THR A 91 5.64 -1.31 7.45
CA THR A 91 5.69 -0.16 8.36
C THR A 91 6.06 1.15 7.65
N LEU A 92 5.06 2.01 7.41
CA LEU A 92 5.22 3.29 6.71
C LEU A 92 5.85 4.36 7.61
N LEU A 93 5.42 4.43 8.87
CA LEU A 93 5.89 5.41 9.85
C LEU A 93 6.81 4.79 10.90
N THR A 94 7.75 5.58 11.42
CA THR A 94 8.57 5.14 12.54
C THR A 94 7.73 4.87 13.79
N ASN A 95 8.15 3.91 14.61
CA ASN A 95 7.49 3.58 15.88
C ASN A 95 7.41 4.78 16.85
N ASN A 96 8.26 5.81 16.65
CA ASN A 96 8.25 7.04 17.45
C ASN A 96 7.04 7.94 17.16
N ALA A 97 6.40 7.79 15.99
CA ALA A 97 5.20 8.55 15.64
C ALA A 97 3.91 7.92 16.17
N TYR A 98 3.95 6.67 16.67
CA TYR A 98 2.75 5.97 17.11
C TYR A 98 2.35 6.33 18.54
N LEU A 99 1.06 6.57 18.71
CA LEU A 99 0.44 6.77 20.00
C LEU A 99 0.09 5.43 20.64
N SER A 100 0.41 5.33 21.92
CA SER A 100 -0.11 4.33 22.84
C SER A 100 -1.18 4.98 23.72
N SER A 101 -1.96 4.18 24.44
CA SER A 101 -2.95 4.69 25.39
C SER A 101 -2.88 3.96 26.71
N VAL A 102 -2.95 4.71 27.82
CA VAL A 102 -3.08 4.20 29.18
C VAL A 102 -4.24 4.96 29.83
N ASN A 103 -5.22 4.24 30.39
CA ASN A 103 -6.41 4.83 31.03
C ASN A 103 -7.17 5.85 30.15
N GLY A 104 -7.15 5.68 28.82
CA GLY A 104 -7.79 6.60 27.88
C GLY A 104 -7.03 7.90 27.60
N ILE A 105 -5.78 8.01 28.04
CA ILE A 105 -4.86 9.11 27.72
C ILE A 105 -3.86 8.61 26.68
N TYR A 106 -3.77 9.30 25.55
CA TYR A 106 -2.82 9.00 24.48
C TYR A 106 -1.45 9.62 24.74
N TRP A 107 -0.38 8.98 24.26
CA TRP A 107 1.00 9.46 24.43
C TRP A 107 1.97 8.70 23.52
N ARG A 108 3.18 9.24 23.30
CA ARG A 108 4.24 8.55 22.55
C ARG A 108 5.16 7.79 23.49
N ARG A 109 4.93 6.47 23.59
CA ARG A 109 5.68 5.59 24.51
C ARG A 109 7.20 5.60 24.27
N ASN A 110 7.61 5.56 23.01
CA ASN A 110 9.02 5.39 22.64
C ASN A 110 9.87 6.65 22.83
N LEU A 111 9.25 7.79 23.12
CA LEU A 111 9.93 9.08 23.30
C LEU A 111 9.86 9.58 24.76
N ALA A 112 9.43 8.71 25.67
CA ALA A 112 9.26 9.06 27.07
C ALA A 112 10.59 9.49 27.71
N ASP A 113 11.70 8.88 27.34
CA ASP A 113 13.02 9.25 27.84
C ASP A 113 13.39 10.70 27.45
N GLU A 114 13.10 11.11 26.22
CA GLU A 114 13.39 12.44 25.68
C GLU A 114 12.54 13.54 26.33
N TYR A 115 11.25 13.28 26.53
CA TYR A 115 10.34 14.29 27.12
C TYR A 115 10.34 14.29 28.64
N ARG A 116 10.46 13.11 29.27
CA ARG A 116 10.17 12.88 30.69
C ARG A 116 11.37 12.35 31.48
N GLY A 117 12.50 12.11 30.82
CA GLY A 117 13.75 11.66 31.45
C GLY A 117 13.71 10.21 31.92
N LYS A 118 12.66 9.46 31.57
CA LYS A 118 12.44 8.07 31.98
C LYS A 118 11.70 7.24 30.94
N SER A 119 12.19 6.03 30.75
CA SER A 119 11.65 5.12 29.77
C SER A 119 10.27 4.68 30.18
N GLU A 120 9.35 4.70 29.22
CA GLU A 120 7.94 4.37 29.40
C GLU A 120 7.21 5.20 30.47
N GLN A 121 7.76 6.35 30.87
CA GLN A 121 7.09 7.27 31.78
C GLN A 121 5.88 7.91 31.08
N HIS A 122 4.70 7.63 31.63
CA HIS A 122 3.44 8.25 31.20
C HIS A 122 3.26 9.60 31.91
N CYS A 123 2.41 10.49 31.36
CA CYS A 123 2.00 11.69 32.07
C CYS A 123 1.08 11.36 33.27
N GLY A 124 0.88 12.33 34.16
CA GLY A 124 -0.07 12.16 35.25
C GLY A 124 -1.53 12.21 34.81
N ASP A 125 -2.41 11.56 35.57
CA ASP A 125 -3.86 11.64 35.35
C ASP A 125 -4.45 12.92 35.98
N PHE A 126 -4.00 14.06 35.47
CA PHE A 126 -4.49 15.39 35.82
C PHE A 126 -4.37 16.34 34.62
N PRO A 127 -5.20 17.40 34.52
CA PRO A 127 -5.07 18.39 33.45
C PRO A 127 -3.70 19.07 33.46
N ALA A 128 -3.11 19.27 32.28
CA ALA A 128 -1.82 19.92 32.13
C ALA A 128 -1.87 21.38 32.60
N THR A 129 -0.82 21.79 33.31
CA THR A 129 -0.54 23.22 33.52
C THR A 129 0.30 23.71 32.36
N LEU A 130 -0.12 24.79 31.71
CA LEU A 130 0.61 25.40 30.59
C LEU A 130 1.38 26.64 31.05
N ASP A 131 2.57 26.85 30.50
CA ASP A 131 3.36 28.06 30.70
C ASP A 131 2.84 29.23 29.86
N VAL A 132 3.53 30.38 29.94
CA VAL A 132 3.16 31.60 29.19
C VAL A 132 3.19 31.42 27.67
N ASN A 133 3.89 30.41 27.17
CA ASN A 133 3.99 30.08 25.75
C ASN A 133 3.04 28.94 25.35
N GLY A 134 2.11 28.54 26.25
CA GLY A 134 1.19 27.44 26.01
C GLY A 134 1.84 26.05 26.10
N ARG A 135 3.04 25.93 26.69
CA ARG A 135 3.77 24.66 26.79
C ARG A 135 3.45 23.95 28.10
N PRO A 136 3.34 22.61 28.09
CA PRO A 136 3.16 21.85 29.31
C PRO A 136 4.31 22.06 30.28
N VAL A 137 3.97 22.24 31.56
CA VAL A 137 4.92 22.33 32.66
C VAL A 137 5.09 20.94 33.26
N GLY A 138 6.32 20.41 33.22
CA GLY A 138 6.68 19.15 33.87
C GLY A 138 6.80 19.31 35.39
N ILE A 139 6.22 18.36 36.14
CA ILE A 139 6.30 18.26 37.59
C ILE A 139 7.33 17.17 37.93
N PRO A 140 8.39 17.46 38.70
CA PRO A 140 9.36 16.45 39.08
C PRO A 140 8.73 15.34 39.91
N THR A 141 8.98 14.07 39.54
CA THR A 141 8.47 12.89 40.25
C THR A 141 9.33 12.47 41.45
N GLY A 142 10.47 13.15 41.66
CA GLY A 142 11.39 12.91 42.77
C GLY A 142 12.38 11.75 42.56
N ASP A 143 12.22 10.99 41.48
CA ASP A 143 13.05 9.84 41.11
C ASP A 143 13.87 10.09 39.83
N GLY A 144 14.03 11.36 39.45
CA GLY A 144 14.79 11.84 38.30
C GLY A 144 13.97 12.07 37.03
N GLY A 145 12.67 11.72 37.03
CA GLY A 145 11.75 11.99 35.93
C GLY A 145 10.92 13.26 36.12
N VAL A 146 10.14 13.58 35.09
CA VAL A 146 9.07 14.58 35.14
C VAL A 146 7.77 14.00 34.59
N GLU A 147 6.65 14.42 35.17
CA GLU A 147 5.32 14.15 34.67
C GLU A 147 4.62 15.48 34.39
N GLU A 148 4.10 15.64 33.18
CA GLU A 148 3.12 16.67 32.87
C GLU A 148 1.69 16.12 33.01
N GLY A 149 0.68 16.97 32.79
CA GLY A 149 -0.72 16.52 32.74
C GLY A 149 -1.22 16.27 31.31
N TRP A 150 -2.47 15.86 31.17
CA TRP A 150 -3.13 15.71 29.87
C TRP A 150 -3.83 16.99 29.39
N VAL A 151 -4.01 17.12 28.08
CA VAL A 151 -4.88 18.11 27.44
C VAL A 151 -5.89 17.40 26.55
N GLU A 152 -7.01 18.05 26.28
CA GLU A 152 -8.04 17.57 25.36
C GLU A 152 -7.79 18.16 23.96
N VAL A 153 -7.76 17.29 22.96
CA VAL A 153 -7.53 17.65 21.55
C VAL A 153 -8.55 16.91 20.69
N HIS A 154 -9.15 17.60 19.72
CA HIS A 154 -9.89 16.96 18.64
C HIS A 154 -8.88 16.37 17.63
N PRO A 155 -8.82 15.05 17.47
CA PRO A 155 -7.81 14.42 16.62
C PRO A 155 -8.29 14.27 15.17
N TYR A 156 -7.36 14.26 14.21
CA TYR A 156 -7.68 14.14 12.77
C TYR A 156 -8.47 12.88 12.38
N TRP A 157 -8.48 11.84 13.23
CA TRP A 157 -9.12 10.55 12.96
C TRP A 157 -10.51 10.42 13.56
N ASP A 158 -10.99 11.43 14.30
CA ASP A 158 -12.35 11.44 14.84
C ASP A 158 -13.28 12.16 13.85
N PRO A 159 -14.35 11.50 13.34
CA PRO A 159 -15.31 12.16 12.47
C PRO A 159 -16.25 13.10 13.22
N ASP A 160 -16.34 13.02 14.55
CA ASP A 160 -17.16 13.93 15.37
C ASP A 160 -16.40 15.24 15.63
N PRO A 161 -16.85 16.39 15.10
CA PRO A 161 -16.17 17.68 15.28
C PRO A 161 -16.13 18.15 16.74
N ASP A 162 -17.01 17.63 17.60
CA ASP A 162 -17.02 17.90 19.05
C ASP A 162 -16.26 16.81 19.84
N GLY A 163 -15.78 15.77 19.16
CA GLY A 163 -15.01 14.67 19.73
C GLY A 163 -13.67 15.15 20.28
N VAL A 164 -13.31 14.72 21.48
CA VAL A 164 -12.00 15.04 22.06
C VAL A 164 -11.37 13.81 22.68
N VAL A 165 -10.06 13.70 22.55
CA VAL A 165 -9.24 12.71 23.24
C VAL A 165 -8.31 13.38 24.22
N LYS A 166 -8.05 12.70 25.33
CA LYS A 166 -6.98 13.11 26.24
C LYS A 166 -5.64 12.68 25.67
N ILE A 167 -4.68 13.58 25.64
CA ILE A 167 -3.30 13.30 25.25
C ILE A 167 -2.34 13.94 26.25
N CYS A 168 -1.24 13.25 26.55
CA CYS A 168 -0.19 13.80 27.41
C CYS A 168 0.34 15.13 26.84
N GLY A 169 0.47 16.14 27.71
CA GLY A 169 0.74 17.51 27.29
C GLY A 169 1.96 17.65 26.39
N PHE A 170 3.09 16.98 26.70
CA PHE A 170 4.30 17.10 25.87
C PHE A 170 4.09 16.54 24.46
N ASP A 171 3.25 15.53 24.32
CA ASP A 171 2.89 14.94 23.04
C ASP A 171 1.85 15.77 22.28
N ALA A 172 1.12 16.65 22.97
CA ALA A 172 0.08 17.50 22.37
C ALA A 172 0.62 18.83 21.80
N GLN A 173 1.93 19.06 21.83
CA GLN A 173 2.52 20.31 21.36
C GLN A 173 2.27 20.53 19.85
N THR A 174 1.87 21.75 19.49
CA THR A 174 1.42 22.13 18.14
C THR A 174 2.41 22.98 17.35
N ALA A 175 3.64 23.16 17.86
CA ALA A 175 4.65 23.96 17.19
C ALA A 175 4.98 23.36 15.82
N GLU A 176 5.04 24.21 14.78
CA GLU A 176 5.49 23.78 13.45
C GLU A 176 7.02 23.76 13.38
N THR A 177 7.67 24.69 14.09
CA THR A 177 9.12 24.75 14.23
C THR A 177 9.48 24.92 15.69
N SER A 178 10.42 24.10 16.16
CA SER A 178 10.91 24.18 17.53
C SER A 178 11.78 25.42 17.75
N PRO A 179 12.02 25.85 19.00
CA PRO A 179 13.01 26.90 19.32
C PRO A 179 14.43 26.56 18.89
N LEU A 180 14.71 25.29 18.59
CA LEU A 180 15.99 24.83 18.07
C LEU A 180 16.08 24.96 16.54
N GLY A 181 15.00 25.38 15.88
CA GLY A 181 14.90 25.51 14.43
C GLY A 181 14.54 24.20 13.72
N THR A 182 14.09 23.18 14.46
CA THR A 182 13.70 21.89 13.89
C THR A 182 12.26 21.93 13.40
N ASP A 183 12.03 21.47 12.18
CA ASP A 183 10.69 21.22 11.66
C ASP A 183 10.07 20.04 12.39
N CYS A 184 8.96 20.29 13.10
CA CYS A 184 8.28 19.30 13.92
C CYS A 184 7.52 18.22 13.10
N SER A 185 7.35 18.41 11.79
CA SER A 185 6.81 17.41 10.87
C SER A 185 7.85 16.47 10.28
N SER A 186 9.14 16.71 10.57
CA SER A 186 10.25 15.89 10.09
C SER A 186 10.60 14.75 11.05
N LEU A 187 11.36 13.76 10.54
CA LEU A 187 11.95 12.69 11.37
C LEU A 187 12.76 13.23 12.56
N GLN A 188 13.44 14.37 12.41
CA GLN A 188 14.21 14.99 13.50
C GLN A 188 13.29 15.57 14.58
N GLY A 189 12.15 16.14 14.16
CA GLY A 189 11.12 16.69 15.03
C GLY A 189 10.57 15.67 16.02
N LEU A 190 10.49 14.39 15.65
CA LEU A 190 10.03 13.34 16.56
C LEU A 190 10.89 13.20 17.83
N SER A 191 12.17 13.52 17.78
CA SER A 191 13.06 13.48 18.96
C SER A 191 13.28 14.82 19.64
N ASP A 192 12.68 15.90 19.11
CA ASP A 192 12.83 17.24 19.69
C ASP A 192 11.83 17.41 20.87
N PRO A 193 12.31 17.73 22.10
CA PRO A 193 11.48 17.94 23.27
C PRO A 193 10.40 19.03 23.11
N TYR A 194 10.57 19.93 22.14
CA TYR A 194 9.64 21.01 21.86
C TYR A 194 8.66 20.71 20.72
N CYS A 195 8.73 19.52 20.13
CA CYS A 195 7.82 19.04 19.10
C CYS A 195 6.87 17.98 19.68
N GLY A 196 5.59 18.12 19.35
CA GLY A 196 4.55 17.16 19.68
C GLY A 196 4.01 16.48 18.43
N CYS A 197 2.76 16.03 18.53
CA CYS A 197 1.99 15.47 17.43
C CYS A 197 1.41 16.54 16.49
N GLY A 198 1.76 17.81 16.68
CA GLY A 198 1.27 18.91 15.87
C GLY A 198 -0.21 19.24 16.11
N PRO A 199 -0.74 20.26 15.40
CA PRO A 199 -2.17 20.56 15.41
C PRO A 199 -3.02 19.33 15.10
N GLU A 200 -4.09 19.11 15.86
CA GLU A 200 -5.04 17.98 15.70
C GLU A 200 -4.37 16.60 15.68
N LEU A 201 -3.17 16.50 16.26
CA LEU A 201 -2.35 15.29 16.32
C LEU A 201 -1.86 14.77 14.95
N ARG A 202 -1.88 15.63 13.92
CA ARG A 202 -1.63 15.28 12.50
C ARG A 202 -0.28 14.64 12.20
N THR A 203 0.74 14.80 13.04
CA THR A 203 2.07 14.18 12.80
C THR A 203 2.22 12.82 13.50
N CYS A 204 1.24 12.40 14.29
CA CYS A 204 1.23 11.11 14.99
C CYS A 204 0.21 10.13 14.42
N ALA A 205 0.40 8.85 14.69
CA ALA A 205 -0.43 7.77 14.18
C ALA A 205 -1.06 6.93 15.29
N ILE A 206 -2.29 6.48 15.04
CA ILE A 206 -2.98 5.48 15.87
C ILE A 206 -2.73 4.06 15.32
N SER A 207 -3.13 3.04 16.07
CA SER A 207 -2.88 1.63 15.69
C SER A 207 -3.52 1.21 14.36
N SER A 208 -4.69 1.75 13.99
CA SER A 208 -5.36 1.45 12.72
C SER A 208 -4.70 2.13 11.52
N TYR A 209 -3.95 3.22 11.75
CA TYR A 209 -3.42 4.12 10.73
C TYR A 209 -2.72 3.39 9.57
N HIS A 210 -1.76 2.54 9.89
CA HIS A 210 -0.94 1.84 8.91
C HIS A 210 -1.78 1.04 7.91
N ARG A 211 -2.82 0.40 8.43
CA ARG A 211 -3.70 -0.45 7.64
C ARG A 211 -4.50 0.38 6.64
N GLU A 212 -5.05 1.52 7.07
CA GLU A 212 -5.87 2.39 6.20
C GLU A 212 -5.04 2.97 5.04
N VAL A 213 -3.84 3.48 5.31
CA VAL A 213 -2.97 4.05 4.26
C VAL A 213 -2.42 2.97 3.33
N ALA A 214 -1.91 1.87 3.87
CA ALA A 214 -1.34 0.81 3.06
C ALA A 214 -2.40 0.07 2.22
N TYR A 215 -3.63 -0.07 2.71
CA TYR A 215 -4.74 -0.53 1.87
C TYR A 215 -5.10 0.49 0.79
N GLY A 216 -5.08 1.78 1.11
CA GLY A 216 -5.26 2.84 0.12
C GLY A 216 -4.30 2.69 -1.06
N PHE A 217 -3.01 2.46 -0.81
CA PHE A 217 -2.04 2.23 -1.87
C PHE A 217 -2.35 1.01 -2.75
N GLY A 218 -2.84 -0.07 -2.14
CA GLY A 218 -3.26 -1.26 -2.89
C GLY A 218 -4.50 -0.98 -3.75
N GLU A 219 -5.49 -0.33 -3.16
CA GLU A 219 -6.78 -0.04 -3.80
C GLU A 219 -6.65 1.02 -4.91
N ASP A 220 -5.69 1.95 -4.85
CA ASP A 220 -5.34 2.83 -5.98
C ASP A 220 -5.05 2.00 -7.25
N VAL A 221 -4.24 0.95 -7.12
CA VAL A 221 -3.92 0.05 -8.24
C VAL A 221 -5.17 -0.65 -8.75
N ASP A 222 -6.03 -1.12 -7.84
CA ASP A 222 -7.27 -1.79 -8.21
C ASP A 222 -8.22 -0.84 -8.96
N ARG A 223 -8.31 0.43 -8.53
CA ARG A 223 -9.13 1.45 -9.18
C ARG A 223 -8.60 1.85 -10.54
N ARG A 224 -7.27 1.90 -10.74
CA ARG A 224 -6.68 2.08 -12.07
C ARG A 224 -7.09 0.95 -13.01
N VAL A 225 -7.01 -0.29 -12.56
CA VAL A 225 -7.44 -1.46 -13.34
C VAL A 225 -8.95 -1.44 -13.61
N ALA A 226 -9.78 -1.12 -12.62
CA ALA A 226 -11.23 -1.01 -12.80
C ALA A 226 -11.58 0.09 -13.82
N SER A 227 -10.96 1.27 -13.68
CA SER A 227 -11.21 2.42 -14.57
C SER A 227 -10.86 2.15 -16.02
N MET A 228 -9.93 1.20 -16.28
CA MET A 228 -9.59 0.77 -17.63
C MET A 228 -10.78 0.09 -18.31
N ILE A 229 -11.52 -0.74 -17.58
CA ILE A 229 -12.70 -1.43 -18.08
C ILE A 229 -13.90 -0.49 -18.07
N GLU A 230 -14.20 0.11 -16.93
CA GLU A 230 -15.41 0.93 -16.70
C GLU A 230 -15.49 2.17 -17.60
N GLN A 231 -14.35 2.65 -18.10
CA GLN A 231 -14.27 3.86 -18.93
C GLN A 231 -13.66 3.58 -20.31
N ASP A 232 -13.58 2.31 -20.72
CA ASP A 232 -13.03 1.87 -22.01
C ASP A 232 -11.67 2.53 -22.33
N ARG A 233 -10.74 2.52 -21.37
CA ARG A 233 -9.40 3.10 -21.53
C ARG A 233 -8.44 2.06 -22.08
N SER A 234 -7.39 2.55 -22.74
CA SER A 234 -6.34 1.68 -23.27
C SER A 234 -5.67 0.88 -22.15
N TYR A 235 -5.42 -0.40 -22.40
CA TYR A 235 -4.60 -1.22 -21.51
C TYR A 235 -3.21 -0.63 -21.29
N LEU A 236 -2.67 0.08 -22.29
CA LEU A 236 -1.38 0.75 -22.17
C LEU A 236 -1.41 1.87 -21.12
N ASP A 237 -2.56 2.53 -20.89
CA ASP A 237 -2.69 3.57 -19.87
C ASP A 237 -2.45 3.01 -18.47
N LEU A 238 -2.70 1.71 -18.24
CA LEU A 238 -2.35 1.05 -16.99
C LEU A 238 -0.85 1.08 -16.72
N LEU A 239 -0.02 1.08 -17.76
CA LEU A 239 1.45 1.00 -17.68
C LEU A 239 2.14 2.33 -17.97
N THR A 240 1.50 3.24 -18.70
CA THR A 240 2.11 4.50 -19.16
C THR A 240 1.32 5.74 -18.76
N GLY A 241 0.13 5.60 -18.19
CA GLY A 241 -0.74 6.72 -17.82
C GLY A 241 -0.21 7.52 -16.62
N THR A 242 -0.69 8.75 -16.47
CA THR A 242 -0.29 9.65 -15.38
C THR A 242 -1.31 9.74 -14.26
N ARG A 243 -2.42 8.99 -14.33
CA ARG A 243 -3.54 9.12 -13.39
C ARG A 243 -3.39 8.15 -12.22
N GLY A 244 -3.76 8.61 -11.03
CA GLY A 244 -3.92 7.78 -9.84
C GLY A 244 -5.20 8.11 -9.08
N PHE A 245 -5.49 7.32 -8.06
CA PHE A 245 -6.62 7.52 -7.17
C PHE A 245 -6.12 7.70 -5.75
N VAL A 246 -6.71 8.68 -5.05
CA VAL A 246 -6.40 8.97 -3.65
C VAL A 246 -7.68 9.00 -2.82
N ASN A 247 -7.57 8.64 -1.54
CA ASN A 247 -8.62 8.77 -0.53
C ASN A 247 -8.12 9.57 0.69
N GLY A 248 -8.98 9.75 1.68
CA GLY A 248 -8.68 10.49 2.92
C GLY A 248 -7.37 10.09 3.62
N PRO A 249 -7.21 8.81 3.98
CA PRO A 249 -5.97 8.32 4.62
C PRO A 249 -4.70 8.60 3.81
N MET A 250 -4.74 8.40 2.48
CA MET A 250 -3.60 8.67 1.61
C MET A 250 -3.25 10.16 1.57
N VAL A 251 -4.27 11.02 1.42
CA VAL A 251 -4.08 12.49 1.43
C VAL A 251 -3.44 12.94 2.74
N HIS A 252 -3.93 12.45 3.88
CA HIS A 252 -3.35 12.78 5.19
C HIS A 252 -1.87 12.35 5.29
N PHE A 253 -1.55 11.12 4.87
CA PHE A 253 -0.17 10.63 4.87
C PHE A 253 0.76 11.53 4.07
N TYR A 254 0.38 11.86 2.83
CA TYR A 254 1.23 12.68 1.94
C TYR A 254 1.38 14.12 2.45
N LYS A 255 0.35 14.70 3.06
CA LYS A 255 0.40 16.09 3.55
C LYS A 255 1.20 16.24 4.85
N TYR A 256 1.17 15.24 5.73
CA TYR A 256 1.62 15.45 7.11
C TYR A 256 2.69 14.47 7.61
N GLN A 257 2.88 13.32 6.95
CA GLN A 257 3.58 12.19 7.59
C GLN A 257 4.60 11.46 6.70
N SER A 258 4.73 11.83 5.41
CA SER A 258 5.71 11.23 4.50
C SER A 258 7.17 11.38 4.94
N GLU A 259 7.47 12.45 5.69
CA GLU A 259 8.82 12.80 6.18
C GLU A 259 9.23 12.07 7.47
N MET A 260 8.43 11.12 7.95
CA MET A 260 8.69 10.33 9.16
C MET A 260 8.79 8.82 8.87
N PRO A 261 9.72 8.39 7.99
CA PRO A 261 9.76 7.03 7.48
C PRO A 261 10.06 6.01 8.58
N GLY A 262 9.31 4.91 8.60
CA GLY A 262 9.60 3.74 9.42
C GLY A 262 10.56 2.77 8.75
N GLY A 263 10.05 2.03 7.76
CA GLY A 263 10.82 1.10 6.92
C GLY A 263 10.82 1.45 5.43
N ALA A 264 9.99 2.40 5.02
CA ALA A 264 9.92 2.89 3.66
C ALA A 264 10.14 4.41 3.65
N ARG A 265 11.03 4.88 2.78
CA ARG A 265 11.29 6.32 2.60
C ARG A 265 10.78 6.74 1.23
N PHE A 266 9.98 7.80 1.23
CA PHE A 266 9.54 8.50 0.03
C PHE A 266 10.52 9.66 -0.16
N VAL A 267 11.56 9.46 -0.97
CA VAL A 267 12.57 10.52 -1.26
C VAL A 267 11.95 11.65 -2.08
N GLU A 268 10.98 11.29 -2.92
CA GLU A 268 10.07 12.19 -3.59
C GLU A 268 8.66 11.67 -3.36
N LEU A 269 7.71 12.59 -3.18
CA LEU A 269 6.31 12.21 -3.07
C LEU A 269 5.82 11.65 -4.42
N PRO A 270 5.04 10.55 -4.39
CA PRO A 270 4.48 9.95 -5.61
C PRO A 270 3.28 10.76 -6.15
N VAL A 271 2.98 11.89 -5.55
CA VAL A 271 1.90 12.79 -5.92
C VAL A 271 2.29 14.19 -5.45
N ASP A 272 2.07 15.19 -6.29
CA ASP A 272 2.28 16.59 -5.91
C ASP A 272 1.25 16.99 -4.85
N ALA A 273 1.69 17.65 -3.78
CA ALA A 273 0.80 18.11 -2.73
C ALA A 273 -0.26 19.09 -3.25
N ASP A 274 0.07 19.85 -4.30
CA ASP A 274 -0.82 20.86 -4.89
C ASP A 274 -2.01 20.25 -5.66
N VAL A 275 -1.90 18.98 -6.08
CA VAL A 275 -3.00 18.26 -6.77
C VAL A 275 -3.85 17.42 -5.83
N LEU A 276 -3.47 17.31 -4.55
CA LEU A 276 -4.22 16.51 -3.58
C LEU A 276 -5.54 17.20 -3.23
N PRO A 277 -6.67 16.46 -3.29
CA PRO A 277 -7.95 17.00 -2.87
C PRO A 277 -7.96 17.30 -1.36
N ASP A 278 -8.94 18.09 -0.94
CA ASP A 278 -9.24 18.30 0.48
C ASP A 278 -10.17 17.18 0.95
N LEU A 279 -9.60 16.16 1.57
CA LEU A 279 -10.30 15.00 2.13
C LEU A 279 -9.88 14.85 3.60
N ALA A 280 -10.86 14.61 4.48
CA ALA A 280 -10.59 14.24 5.86
C ALA A 280 -9.98 12.83 5.91
N PHE A 281 -9.22 12.50 6.96
CA PHE A 281 -8.68 11.15 7.11
C PHE A 281 -9.78 10.07 7.13
N THR A 282 -10.96 10.41 7.64
CA THR A 282 -12.12 9.51 7.75
C THR A 282 -12.81 9.25 6.41
N ASP A 283 -12.46 9.97 5.35
CA ASP A 283 -13.01 9.77 3.99
C ASP A 283 -12.35 8.56 3.30
N SER A 284 -12.34 7.39 3.95
CA SER A 284 -11.66 6.18 3.49
C SER A 284 -12.28 5.57 2.22
N ASP A 285 -13.59 5.75 2.06
CA ASP A 285 -14.38 5.23 0.93
C ASP A 285 -14.62 6.29 -0.16
N THR A 286 -14.15 7.52 0.04
CA THR A 286 -14.22 8.60 -0.95
C THR A 286 -12.95 8.58 -1.79
N TRP A 287 -13.09 8.32 -3.08
CA TRP A 287 -11.96 8.20 -4.00
C TRP A 287 -12.01 9.26 -5.08
N VAL A 288 -10.88 9.93 -5.27
CA VAL A 288 -10.72 11.00 -6.26
C VAL A 288 -9.60 10.63 -7.21
N GLU A 289 -9.89 10.71 -8.51
CA GLU A 289 -8.87 10.59 -9.56
C GLU A 289 -8.04 11.88 -9.62
N VAL A 290 -6.72 11.74 -9.64
CA VAL A 290 -5.75 12.85 -9.70
C VAL A 290 -4.77 12.63 -10.85
N ASP A 291 -4.30 13.72 -11.46
CA ASP A 291 -3.20 13.69 -12.42
C ASP A 291 -1.87 13.80 -11.66
N LEU A 292 -1.03 12.77 -11.77
CA LEU A 292 0.27 12.68 -11.12
C LEU A 292 1.37 13.35 -11.95
N GLY A 293 1.08 13.73 -13.20
CA GLY A 293 2.04 14.39 -14.08
C GLY A 293 2.95 13.43 -14.87
N PRO A 294 3.78 13.99 -15.78
CA PRO A 294 4.45 13.24 -16.85
C PRO A 294 5.55 12.28 -16.39
N GLN A 295 6.00 12.37 -15.15
CA GLN A 295 7.00 11.47 -14.55
C GLN A 295 6.42 10.11 -14.12
N HIS A 296 5.09 9.95 -14.16
CA HIS A 296 4.42 8.71 -13.78
C HIS A 296 4.21 7.75 -14.98
N ALA A 297 4.30 6.45 -14.70
CA ALA A 297 4.08 5.36 -15.65
C ALA A 297 3.09 4.35 -15.03
N GLY A 298 1.84 4.79 -14.91
CA GLY A 298 0.71 4.01 -14.44
C GLY A 298 0.97 3.27 -13.13
N VAL A 299 0.63 1.97 -13.10
CA VAL A 299 0.84 1.11 -11.93
C VAL A 299 2.31 0.90 -11.62
N LEU A 300 3.23 1.05 -12.59
CA LEU A 300 4.66 0.81 -12.41
C LEU A 300 5.34 1.91 -11.56
N THR A 301 4.68 3.05 -11.39
CA THR A 301 5.11 4.11 -10.46
C THR A 301 4.13 4.30 -9.29
N SER A 302 3.16 3.40 -9.11
CA SER A 302 2.27 3.44 -7.95
C SER A 302 3.02 3.12 -6.65
N PRO A 303 2.62 3.71 -5.50
CA PRO A 303 3.21 3.39 -4.21
C PRO A 303 3.22 1.88 -3.92
N ALA A 304 2.11 1.17 -4.20
CA ALA A 304 2.04 -0.27 -3.97
C ALA A 304 3.10 -1.06 -4.77
N TRP A 305 3.31 -0.73 -6.05
CA TRP A 305 4.32 -1.38 -6.87
C TRP A 305 5.74 -1.10 -6.37
N LEU A 306 6.06 0.18 -6.10
CA LEU A 306 7.38 0.60 -5.66
C LEU A 306 7.75 0.02 -4.29
N LEU A 307 6.78 -0.05 -3.38
CA LEU A 307 6.94 -0.61 -2.04
C LEU A 307 7.04 -2.14 -2.05
N ARG A 308 6.26 -2.82 -2.91
CA ARG A 308 6.31 -4.27 -3.05
C ARG A 308 7.63 -4.74 -3.68
N PHE A 309 8.11 -4.00 -4.68
CA PHE A 309 9.31 -4.33 -5.44
C PHE A 309 10.39 -3.27 -5.21
N GLN A 310 11.00 -3.29 -4.03
CA GLN A 310 11.90 -2.22 -3.56
C GLN A 310 13.14 -2.01 -4.44
N THR A 311 13.62 -3.04 -5.14
CA THR A 311 14.79 -2.92 -6.04
C THR A 311 14.38 -2.79 -7.50
N ASN A 312 15.16 -2.07 -8.30
CA ASN A 312 14.93 -1.94 -9.75
C ASN A 312 14.88 -3.33 -10.41
N ARG A 313 15.74 -4.25 -9.96
CA ARG A 313 15.73 -5.64 -10.41
C ARG A 313 14.41 -6.35 -10.12
N ALA A 314 13.88 -6.22 -8.91
CA ALA A 314 12.61 -6.86 -8.56
C ALA A 314 11.45 -6.31 -9.41
N ARG A 315 11.45 -5.00 -9.69
CA ARG A 315 10.48 -4.34 -10.57
C ARG A 315 10.57 -4.86 -12.00
N ALA A 316 11.76 -4.84 -12.59
CA ALA A 316 11.99 -5.34 -13.94
C ALA A 316 11.64 -6.84 -14.04
N ASN A 317 12.13 -7.66 -13.10
CA ASN A 317 11.78 -9.08 -13.03
C ASN A 317 10.26 -9.29 -12.99
N ARG A 318 9.54 -8.56 -12.14
CA ARG A 318 8.09 -8.73 -12.06
C ARG A 318 7.40 -8.31 -13.36
N PHE A 319 7.79 -7.18 -13.94
CA PHE A 319 7.23 -6.66 -15.18
C PHE A 319 7.39 -7.67 -16.34
N TYR A 320 8.62 -8.13 -16.58
CA TYR A 320 8.92 -9.08 -17.65
C TYR A 320 8.18 -10.42 -17.48
N ASN A 321 8.10 -10.92 -16.23
CA ASN A 321 7.38 -12.16 -15.95
C ASN A 321 5.87 -12.01 -16.17
N SER A 322 5.28 -10.92 -15.68
CA SER A 322 3.83 -10.80 -15.56
C SER A 322 3.17 -10.21 -16.79
N PHE A 323 3.88 -9.37 -17.55
CA PHE A 323 3.32 -8.65 -18.71
C PHE A 323 3.95 -9.06 -20.04
N LEU A 324 5.22 -9.48 -20.06
CA LEU A 324 5.91 -9.85 -21.30
C LEU A 324 6.05 -11.36 -21.50
N CYS A 325 5.71 -12.17 -20.49
CA CYS A 325 5.94 -13.62 -20.49
C CYS A 325 7.39 -13.99 -20.82
N GLN A 326 8.35 -13.15 -20.39
CA GLN A 326 9.78 -13.27 -20.68
C GLN A 326 10.57 -13.40 -19.38
N PRO A 327 10.48 -14.53 -18.67
CA PRO A 327 11.24 -14.73 -17.44
C PRO A 327 12.74 -14.63 -17.68
N PHE A 328 13.46 -14.06 -16.72
CA PHE A 328 14.91 -14.07 -16.71
C PHE A 328 15.41 -15.49 -16.40
N GLN A 329 15.64 -16.27 -17.45
CA GLN A 329 16.21 -17.61 -17.36
C GLN A 329 17.70 -17.56 -17.69
N PRO A 330 18.57 -18.25 -16.92
CA PRO A 330 19.95 -18.42 -17.33
C PRO A 330 20.01 -19.20 -18.67
N PRO A 331 21.06 -19.00 -19.48
CA PRO A 331 21.22 -19.72 -20.73
C PRO A 331 21.35 -21.24 -20.50
N ASP A 332 20.95 -22.02 -21.50
CA ASP A 332 21.16 -23.46 -21.51
C ASP A 332 22.66 -23.77 -21.38
N GLY A 333 23.03 -24.48 -20.31
CA GLY A 333 24.43 -24.72 -19.92
C GLY A 333 24.90 -23.96 -18.68
N GLY A 334 24.04 -23.10 -18.11
CA GLY A 334 24.33 -22.35 -16.90
C GLY A 334 25.15 -21.09 -17.15
N ILE A 335 25.34 -20.33 -16.09
CA ILE A 335 26.14 -19.10 -16.15
C ILE A 335 27.63 -19.49 -16.04
N PRO A 336 28.49 -19.08 -16.99
CA PRO A 336 29.92 -19.40 -16.94
C PRO A 336 30.55 -18.96 -15.62
N GLU A 337 31.43 -19.80 -15.04
CA GLU A 337 32.20 -19.40 -13.86
C GLU A 337 33.01 -18.14 -14.16
N ALA A 338 33.08 -17.24 -13.17
CA ALA A 338 33.89 -16.03 -13.28
C ALA A 338 35.36 -16.42 -13.45
N ALA A 339 36.00 -16.01 -14.54
CA ALA A 339 37.43 -16.23 -14.73
C ALA A 339 38.23 -15.45 -13.66
N ASP A 340 39.25 -16.08 -13.09
CA ASP A 340 40.19 -15.46 -12.16
C ASP A 340 40.78 -14.19 -12.79
N GLY A 341 40.57 -13.04 -12.14
CA GLY A 341 41.03 -11.72 -12.61
C GLY A 341 39.93 -10.77 -13.13
N SER A 342 38.69 -11.23 -13.28
CA SER A 342 37.53 -10.41 -13.71
C SER A 342 36.82 -9.65 -12.58
N LEU A 343 37.54 -9.26 -11.53
CA LEU A 343 36.99 -8.55 -10.37
C LEU A 343 36.73 -7.08 -10.70
N THR A 344 35.65 -6.82 -11.42
CA THR A 344 35.06 -5.48 -11.57
C THR A 344 33.85 -5.34 -10.64
N LEU A 345 33.63 -4.12 -10.14
CA LEU A 345 32.41 -3.74 -9.41
C LEU A 345 31.21 -3.59 -10.36
N ASP A 346 31.47 -3.36 -11.64
CA ASP A 346 30.45 -3.29 -12.67
C ASP A 346 30.01 -4.70 -13.07
N LEU A 347 28.86 -5.12 -12.56
CA LEU A 347 28.31 -6.45 -12.77
C LEU A 347 27.76 -6.66 -14.19
N THR A 348 27.57 -5.59 -14.97
CA THR A 348 27.16 -5.67 -16.37
C THR A 348 28.28 -6.17 -17.29
N THR A 349 29.53 -6.06 -16.85
CA THR A 349 30.72 -6.50 -17.59
C THR A 349 31.41 -7.71 -16.98
N ARG A 350 31.09 -8.04 -15.72
CA ARG A 350 31.68 -9.15 -14.98
C ARG A 350 31.26 -10.52 -15.52
N ASP A 351 32.25 -11.38 -15.75
CA ASP A 351 31.99 -12.78 -16.11
C ASP A 351 31.18 -13.49 -15.02
N GLY A 352 30.21 -14.27 -15.46
CA GLY A 352 29.25 -14.92 -14.57
C GLY A 352 28.16 -14.01 -13.98
N CYS A 353 28.15 -12.70 -14.27
CA CYS A 353 27.08 -11.78 -13.84
C CYS A 353 26.46 -11.00 -15.01
N LYS A 354 27.27 -10.71 -16.04
CA LYS A 354 26.91 -9.86 -17.19
C LYS A 354 25.61 -10.24 -17.90
N TYR A 355 25.31 -11.55 -18.01
CA TYR A 355 24.12 -12.02 -18.71
C TYR A 355 22.82 -11.46 -18.10
N CYS A 356 22.68 -11.55 -16.77
CA CYS A 356 21.50 -11.03 -16.09
C CYS A 356 21.58 -9.51 -15.91
N HIS A 357 22.76 -9.00 -15.56
CA HIS A 357 22.93 -7.59 -15.21
C HIS A 357 22.86 -6.64 -16.41
N ALA A 358 23.42 -6.99 -17.56
CA ALA A 358 23.34 -6.14 -18.75
C ALA A 358 21.89 -5.98 -19.28
N LEU A 359 21.00 -6.93 -18.96
CA LEU A 359 19.60 -6.87 -19.35
C LEU A 359 18.72 -6.14 -18.32
N LEU A 360 19.03 -6.28 -17.03
CA LEU A 360 18.25 -5.73 -15.91
C LEU A 360 18.71 -4.33 -15.45
N GLU A 361 19.97 -3.99 -15.74
CA GLU A 361 20.65 -2.76 -15.32
C GLU A 361 21.41 -2.16 -16.53
N PRO A 362 20.71 -1.81 -17.64
CA PRO A 362 21.36 -1.38 -18.89
C PRO A 362 22.02 0.01 -18.84
#